data_AF-A0A6I4MBG6-F1
#
_entry.id   AF-A0A6I4MBG6-F1
#
_cell.length_a   1.000
_cell.length_b   1.000
_cell.length_c   1.000
_cell.angle_alpha   90.00
_cell.angle_beta   90.00
_cell.angle_gamma   90.00
#
_symmetry.space_group_name_H-M   'P 1'
#
loop_
_entity.id
_entity.type
_entity.pdbx_description
1 polymer ?
#
loop_
_entity_poly.entity_id
_entity_poly.type
_entity_poly.pdbx_seq_one_letter_code
_entity_poly.pdbx_strand_id
1 'polypeptide(L)'
;MRRLLDDVDGARDEFTLLADLLPAADDVLAAECRTELRALTERVGDLLRRRPGDLDEREAIVVVRALPCEAPRRADAYEGVRWAELLCSQYIKDAERDGRPVHVYNKSDCADPPAFTATVHISGIGAFGSLKSEHGIHRSEGRPVLKVAVDILAVAVPYDDIRLDDGEIEARESQEWTDCGGPLGYERRSVILTHIPTGITASCSKQESTHLNRSGARTLLRARLLQRRRGAAADQAD
;
A
#
# COMPACT_ATOMS: atom_id res chain seq x y z
N MET A 1 -21.95 -3.63 5.49
CA MET A 1 -21.83 -3.61 6.96
C MET A 1 -22.90 -4.48 7.64
N ARG A 2 -24.20 -4.24 7.38
CA ARG A 2 -25.31 -5.02 7.97
C ARG A 2 -25.18 -6.55 7.80
N ARG A 3 -24.97 -7.02 6.55
CA ARG A 3 -24.76 -8.44 6.24
C ARG A 3 -23.61 -9.10 7.02
N LEU A 4 -22.52 -8.37 7.27
CA LEU A 4 -21.34 -8.92 7.96
C LEU A 4 -21.53 -8.98 9.48
N LEU A 5 -22.37 -8.08 10.02
CA LEU A 5 -22.82 -8.15 11.40
C LEU A 5 -23.80 -9.32 11.58
N ASP A 6 -24.74 -9.48 10.65
CA ASP A 6 -25.69 -10.60 10.64
C ASP A 6 -24.94 -11.96 10.55
N ASP A 7 -23.88 -12.05 9.72
CA ASP A 7 -23.04 -13.24 9.59
C ASP A 7 -22.22 -13.55 10.87
N VAL A 8 -21.75 -12.53 11.58
CA VAL A 8 -21.00 -12.67 12.84
C VAL A 8 -21.92 -13.03 14.00
N ASP A 9 -23.09 -12.41 14.08
CA ASP A 9 -24.10 -12.72 15.10
C ASP A 9 -24.63 -14.14 14.90
N GLY A 10 -24.88 -14.56 13.65
CA GLY A 10 -25.24 -15.95 13.33
C GLY A 10 -24.16 -16.96 13.73
N ALA A 11 -22.88 -16.66 13.46
CA ALA A 11 -21.77 -17.53 13.87
C ALA A 11 -21.59 -17.58 15.40
N ARG A 12 -21.89 -16.48 16.12
CA ARG A 12 -21.86 -16.45 17.58
C ARG A 12 -22.95 -17.34 18.18
N ASP A 13 -24.17 -17.23 17.67
CA ASP A 13 -25.30 -18.00 18.19
C ASP A 13 -25.11 -19.51 17.91
N GLU A 14 -24.53 -19.87 16.75
CA GLU A 14 -24.14 -21.24 16.40
C GLU A 14 -23.05 -21.78 17.35
N PHE A 15 -22.04 -20.96 17.67
CA PHE A 15 -20.98 -21.31 18.62
C PHE A 15 -21.54 -21.52 20.04
N THR A 16 -22.41 -20.63 20.51
CA THR A 16 -23.05 -20.75 21.83
C THR A 16 -23.87 -22.03 21.93
N LEU A 17 -24.66 -22.35 20.89
CA LEU A 17 -25.46 -23.58 20.86
C LEU A 17 -24.58 -24.84 20.96
N LEU A 18 -23.49 -24.91 20.18
CA LEU A 18 -22.57 -26.05 20.21
C LEU A 18 -21.81 -26.16 21.53
N ALA A 19 -21.42 -25.03 22.12
CA ALA A 19 -20.74 -24.99 23.41
C ALA A 19 -21.64 -25.44 24.57
N ASP A 20 -22.94 -25.13 24.51
CA ASP A 20 -23.94 -25.56 25.50
C ASP A 20 -24.32 -27.04 25.33
N LEU A 21 -24.24 -27.59 24.12
CA LEU A 21 -24.56 -29.00 23.83
C LEU A 21 -23.42 -29.95 24.24
N LEU A 22 -22.17 -29.48 24.13
CA LEU A 22 -20.95 -30.28 24.34
C LEU A 22 -20.88 -31.02 25.70
N PRO A 23 -21.28 -30.43 26.84
CA PRO A 23 -21.23 -31.08 28.15
C PRO A 23 -22.22 -32.24 28.32
N ALA A 24 -23.28 -32.28 27.50
CA ALA A 24 -24.34 -33.29 27.54
C ALA A 24 -24.25 -34.29 26.37
N ALA A 25 -23.25 -34.16 25.50
CA ALA A 25 -23.06 -34.98 24.32
C ALA A 25 -22.36 -36.31 24.64
N ASP A 26 -22.71 -37.37 23.91
CA ASP A 26 -21.96 -38.63 23.89
C ASP A 26 -20.66 -38.49 23.07
N ASP A 27 -19.79 -39.52 23.09
CA ASP A 27 -18.48 -39.46 22.44
C ASP A 27 -18.54 -39.19 20.93
N VAL A 28 -19.58 -39.67 20.26
CA VAL A 28 -19.78 -39.51 18.82
C VAL A 28 -20.22 -38.08 18.52
N LEU A 29 -21.24 -37.59 19.23
CA LEU A 29 -21.77 -36.23 19.07
C LEU A 29 -20.74 -35.17 19.50
N ALA A 30 -19.92 -35.45 20.52
CA ALA A 30 -18.84 -34.56 20.94
C ALA A 30 -17.72 -34.45 19.90
N ALA A 31 -17.46 -35.50 19.10
CA ALA A 31 -16.50 -35.45 18.00
C ALA A 31 -17.01 -34.60 16.83
N GLU A 32 -18.29 -34.73 16.50
CA GLU A 32 -18.97 -33.91 15.48
C GLU A 32 -18.98 -32.43 15.88
N CYS A 33 -19.41 -32.12 17.12
CA CYS A 33 -19.44 -30.75 17.63
C CYS A 33 -18.05 -30.09 17.61
N ARG A 34 -16.98 -30.84 17.95
CA ARG A 34 -15.60 -30.32 17.87
C ARG A 34 -15.14 -30.02 16.45
N THR A 35 -15.63 -30.79 15.47
CA THR A 35 -15.31 -30.57 14.05
C THR A 35 -16.01 -29.31 13.54
N GLU A 36 -17.31 -29.17 13.85
CA GLU A 36 -18.08 -27.97 13.51
C GLU A 36 -17.55 -26.72 14.21
N LEU A 37 -17.15 -26.80 15.49
CA LEU A 37 -16.50 -25.69 16.20
C LEU A 37 -15.20 -25.25 15.54
N ARG A 38 -14.39 -26.19 15.01
CA ARG A 38 -13.19 -25.85 14.24
C ARG A 38 -13.54 -25.14 12.92
N ALA A 39 -14.51 -25.66 12.18
CA ALA A 39 -14.98 -25.04 10.94
C ALA A 39 -15.54 -23.62 11.18
N LEU A 40 -16.32 -23.43 12.26
CA LEU A 40 -16.80 -22.12 12.72
C LEU A 40 -15.66 -21.19 13.10
N THR A 41 -14.64 -21.68 13.80
CA THR A 41 -13.46 -20.88 14.16
C THR A 41 -12.72 -20.39 12.91
N GLU A 42 -12.56 -21.24 11.90
CA GLU A 42 -11.97 -20.85 10.61
C GLU A 42 -12.85 -19.83 9.86
N ARG A 43 -14.17 -20.05 9.84
CA ARG A 43 -15.15 -19.17 9.20
C ARG A 43 -15.20 -17.79 9.85
N VAL A 44 -15.17 -17.71 11.18
CA VAL A 44 -15.07 -16.45 11.94
C VAL A 44 -13.73 -15.78 11.68
N GLY A 45 -12.63 -16.53 11.65
CA GLY A 45 -11.31 -16.02 11.25
C GLY A 45 -11.35 -15.36 9.87
N ASP A 46 -11.97 -16.03 8.89
CA ASP A 46 -12.19 -15.47 7.55
C ASP A 46 -13.07 -14.21 7.56
N LEU A 47 -14.14 -14.18 8.36
CA LEU A 47 -15.01 -13.00 8.48
C LEU A 47 -14.29 -11.82 9.14
N LEU A 48 -13.41 -12.07 10.11
CA LEU A 48 -12.57 -11.06 10.74
C LEU A 48 -11.53 -10.51 9.75
N ARG A 49 -10.88 -11.38 8.96
CA ARG A 49 -10.00 -10.98 7.84
C ARG A 49 -10.73 -10.12 6.79
N ARG A 50 -12.03 -10.36 6.61
CA ARG A 50 -12.90 -9.62 5.70
C ARG A 50 -13.42 -8.28 6.26
N ARG A 51 -13.09 -7.89 7.49
CA ARG A 51 -13.56 -6.61 8.04
C ARG A 51 -13.01 -5.43 7.23
N PRO A 52 -13.88 -4.56 6.69
CA PRO A 52 -13.46 -3.30 6.12
C PRO A 52 -12.98 -2.39 7.26
N GLY A 53 -11.68 -2.38 7.51
CA GLY A 53 -11.12 -1.66 8.65
C GLY A 53 -9.67 -2.03 8.89
N ASP A 54 -9.38 -3.32 8.89
CA ASP A 54 -8.03 -3.82 9.11
C ASP A 54 -7.20 -3.70 7.83
N LEU A 55 -6.47 -2.60 7.73
CA LEU A 55 -5.49 -2.43 6.66
C LEU A 55 -4.24 -3.25 6.94
N ASP A 56 -4.05 -3.75 8.16
CA ASP A 56 -2.77 -4.30 8.59
C ASP A 56 -2.42 -5.54 7.78
N GLU A 57 -3.42 -6.35 7.39
CA GLU A 57 -3.24 -7.54 6.57
C GLU A 57 -3.01 -7.26 5.07
N ARG A 58 -3.07 -6.01 4.63
CA ARG A 58 -3.00 -5.67 3.21
C ARG A 58 -1.56 -5.55 2.71
N GLU A 59 -1.45 -5.59 1.40
CA GLU A 59 -0.22 -5.21 0.70
C GLU A 59 0.07 -3.72 0.90
N ALA A 60 1.35 -3.35 0.80
CA ALA A 60 1.81 -1.98 1.00
C ALA A 60 2.33 -1.37 -0.29
N ILE A 61 2.07 -0.08 -0.46
CA ILE A 61 2.80 0.76 -1.41
C ILE A 61 3.59 1.78 -0.59
N VAL A 62 4.91 1.73 -0.73
CA VAL A 62 5.85 2.66 -0.11
C VAL A 62 6.21 3.72 -1.13
N VAL A 63 5.96 4.98 -0.79
CA VAL A 63 6.39 6.13 -1.58
C VAL A 63 7.47 6.86 -0.79
N VAL A 64 8.69 6.88 -1.32
CA VAL A 64 9.82 7.58 -0.71
C VAL A 64 10.10 8.84 -1.52
N ARG A 65 10.19 9.99 -0.85
CA ARG A 65 10.49 11.28 -1.47
C ARG A 65 11.56 12.03 -0.68
N ALA A 66 12.63 12.41 -1.36
CA ALA A 66 13.57 13.38 -0.81
C ALA A 66 12.89 14.74 -0.71
N LEU A 67 12.85 15.33 0.48
CA LEU A 67 12.33 16.68 0.66
C LEU A 67 13.43 17.69 0.35
N PRO A 68 13.07 18.90 -0.12
CA PRO A 68 14.03 19.96 -0.37
C PRO A 68 14.86 20.23 0.90
N CYS A 69 16.18 20.16 0.76
CA CYS A 69 17.08 20.57 1.82
C CYS A 69 17.34 22.07 1.68
N GLU A 70 17.20 22.84 2.77
CA GLU A 70 17.56 24.25 2.85
C GLU A 70 19.09 24.47 2.90
N ALA A 71 19.85 23.60 2.25
CA ALA A 71 21.30 23.63 2.31
C ALA A 71 21.86 24.66 1.32
N PRO A 72 22.88 25.45 1.73
CA PRO A 72 23.45 26.51 0.89
C PRO A 72 24.29 25.98 -0.28
N ARG A 73 24.62 24.68 -0.30
CA ARG A 73 25.46 24.06 -1.32
C ARG A 73 24.70 22.96 -2.06
N ARG A 74 24.89 22.91 -3.38
CA ARG A 74 24.29 21.88 -4.24
C ARG A 74 24.72 20.46 -3.86
N ALA A 75 25.94 20.28 -3.33
CA ALA A 75 26.45 18.99 -2.87
C ALA A 75 25.59 18.39 -1.74
N ASP A 76 25.18 19.23 -0.79
CA ASP A 76 24.37 18.85 0.36
C ASP A 76 22.95 18.39 -0.06
N ALA A 77 22.42 18.94 -1.15
CA ALA A 77 21.14 18.50 -1.72
C ALA A 77 21.22 17.07 -2.28
N TYR A 78 22.38 16.67 -2.83
CA TYR A 78 22.61 15.28 -3.26
C TYR A 78 22.73 14.30 -2.08
N GLU A 79 23.12 14.76 -0.89
CA GLU A 79 23.14 13.90 0.31
C GLU A 79 21.72 13.48 0.71
N GLY A 80 20.76 14.41 0.62
CA GLY A 80 19.34 14.10 0.85
C GLY A 80 18.78 13.07 -0.14
N VAL A 81 19.14 13.19 -1.42
CA VAL A 81 18.78 12.22 -2.47
C VAL A 81 19.39 10.85 -2.17
N ARG A 82 20.69 10.79 -1.86
CA ARG A 82 21.38 9.52 -1.51
C ARG A 82 20.77 8.86 -0.28
N TRP A 83 20.39 9.65 0.72
CA TRP A 83 19.76 9.11 1.91
C TRP A 83 18.35 8.56 1.62
N ALA A 84 17.56 9.24 0.79
CA ALA A 84 16.27 8.72 0.34
C ALA A 84 16.43 7.40 -0.46
N GLU A 85 17.48 7.29 -1.28
CA GLU A 85 17.79 6.06 -2.02
C GLU A 85 18.22 4.92 -1.09
N LEU A 86 19.00 5.22 -0.05
CA LEU A 86 19.38 4.25 0.98
C LEU A 86 18.16 3.74 1.74
N LEU A 87 17.25 4.63 2.17
CA LEU A 87 15.99 4.25 2.83
C LEU A 87 15.10 3.40 1.92
N CYS A 88 14.93 3.80 0.66
CA CYS A 88 14.18 3.00 -0.31
C CYS A 88 14.80 1.60 -0.48
N SER A 89 16.13 1.52 -0.55
CA SER A 89 16.85 0.25 -0.66
C SER A 89 16.70 -0.62 0.59
N GLN A 90 16.62 -0.02 1.77
CA GLN A 90 16.40 -0.71 3.04
C GLN A 90 15.01 -1.38 3.05
N TYR A 91 13.95 -0.66 2.68
CA TYR A 91 12.60 -1.24 2.60
C TYR A 91 12.51 -2.40 1.61
N ILE A 92 13.19 -2.30 0.46
CA ILE A 92 13.24 -3.39 -0.53
C ILE A 92 13.93 -4.63 0.09
N LYS A 93 15.11 -4.45 0.69
CA LYS A 93 15.86 -5.55 1.33
C LYS A 93 15.11 -6.19 2.48
N ASP A 94 14.43 -5.39 3.30
CA ASP A 94 13.63 -5.88 4.41
C ASP A 94 12.45 -6.72 3.90
N ALA A 95 11.74 -6.25 2.87
CA ALA A 95 10.68 -7.01 2.25
C ALA A 95 11.19 -8.33 1.61
N GLU A 96 12.33 -8.30 0.91
CA GLU A 96 12.95 -9.49 0.34
C GLU A 96 13.39 -10.48 1.42
N ARG A 97 13.95 -10.01 2.55
CA ARG A 97 14.32 -10.84 3.70
C ARG A 97 13.11 -11.54 4.31
N ASP A 98 11.97 -10.86 4.35
CA ASP A 98 10.70 -11.40 4.85
C ASP A 98 9.99 -12.28 3.80
N GLY A 99 10.62 -12.54 2.65
CA GLY A 99 10.09 -13.40 1.58
C GLY A 99 8.95 -12.76 0.77
N ARG A 100 8.80 -11.43 0.83
CA ARG A 100 7.72 -10.68 0.16
C ARG A 100 8.16 -10.24 -1.25
N PRO A 101 7.37 -10.51 -2.30
CA PRO A 101 7.69 -10.01 -3.64
C PRO A 101 7.65 -8.48 -3.71
N VAL A 102 8.67 -7.88 -4.32
CA VAL A 102 8.79 -6.42 -4.45
C VAL A 102 8.66 -5.97 -5.91
N HIS A 103 7.93 -4.88 -6.11
CA HIS A 103 7.66 -4.30 -7.41
C HIS A 103 7.86 -2.77 -7.41
N VAL A 104 8.97 -2.29 -7.98
CA VAL A 104 9.20 -0.84 -8.15
C VAL A 104 8.35 -0.29 -9.29
N TYR A 105 7.38 0.59 -9.02
CA TYR A 105 6.50 1.20 -10.03
C TYR A 105 7.10 2.43 -10.70
N ASN A 106 7.80 3.24 -9.92
CA ASN A 106 8.47 4.45 -10.40
C ASN A 106 9.75 4.66 -9.59
N LYS A 107 10.81 5.10 -10.25
CA LYS A 107 12.05 5.59 -9.63
C LYS A 107 12.51 6.78 -10.47
N SER A 108 12.65 7.93 -9.83
CA SER A 108 13.23 9.14 -10.41
C SER A 108 14.39 9.56 -9.52
N ASP A 109 15.61 9.43 -10.03
CA ASP A 109 16.89 9.63 -9.32
C ASP A 109 17.85 10.59 -10.04
N CYS A 110 17.50 11.06 -11.23
CA CYS A 110 18.35 11.89 -12.09
C CYS A 110 17.71 13.24 -12.46
N ALA A 111 17.14 13.93 -11.47
CA ALA A 111 16.54 15.26 -11.65
C ALA A 111 17.54 16.41 -11.40
N ASP A 112 17.38 17.52 -12.15
CA ASP A 112 17.98 18.82 -11.86
C ASP A 112 16.88 19.87 -11.70
N PRO A 113 16.66 20.46 -10.50
CA PRO A 113 17.44 20.32 -9.26
C PRO A 113 17.38 18.90 -8.65
N PRO A 114 18.33 18.53 -7.76
CA PRO A 114 18.42 17.20 -7.18
C PRO A 114 17.11 16.79 -6.49
N ALA A 115 16.48 15.74 -6.99
CA ALA A 115 15.26 15.18 -6.41
C ALA A 115 15.29 13.66 -6.52
N PHE A 116 14.66 13.01 -5.54
CA PHE A 116 14.44 11.57 -5.54
C PHE A 116 12.99 11.29 -5.24
N THR A 117 12.35 10.48 -6.07
CA THR A 117 11.04 9.88 -5.76
C THR A 117 11.02 8.45 -6.22
N ALA A 118 10.67 7.54 -5.31
CA ALA A 118 10.46 6.13 -5.63
C ALA A 118 9.08 5.70 -5.14
N THR A 119 8.42 4.84 -5.91
CA THR A 119 7.18 4.18 -5.52
C THR A 119 7.37 2.68 -5.67
N VAL A 120 7.25 1.96 -4.56
CA VAL A 120 7.51 0.53 -4.45
C VAL A 120 6.27 -0.15 -3.93
N HIS A 121 5.78 -1.15 -4.64
CA HIS A 121 4.71 -2.03 -4.21
C HIS A 121 5.32 -3.29 -3.60
N ILE A 122 4.95 -3.59 -2.36
CA ILE A 122 5.36 -4.77 -1.61
C ILE A 122 4.15 -5.67 -1.51
N SER A 123 4.20 -6.78 -2.25
CA SER A 123 3.15 -7.79 -2.26
C SER A 123 3.27 -8.70 -1.04
N GLY A 124 2.14 -9.17 -0.53
CA GLY A 124 2.10 -10.08 0.61
C GLY A 124 1.16 -9.60 1.73
N ILE A 125 0.58 -10.58 2.41
CA ILE A 125 -0.32 -10.37 3.53
C ILE A 125 0.48 -9.76 4.69
N GLY A 126 -0.09 -8.74 5.34
CA GLY A 126 0.53 -8.11 6.50
C GLY A 126 1.57 -7.03 6.17
N ALA A 127 1.80 -6.70 4.90
CA ALA A 127 2.87 -5.78 4.51
C ALA A 127 2.60 -4.35 5.00
N PHE A 128 1.37 -3.87 4.85
CA PHE A 128 0.97 -2.56 5.34
C PHE A 128 1.05 -2.48 6.86
N GLY A 129 0.54 -3.50 7.57
CA GLY A 129 0.57 -3.54 9.03
C GLY A 129 1.97 -3.48 9.62
N SER A 130 2.95 -4.13 8.97
CA SER A 130 4.35 -4.07 9.39
C SER A 130 5.03 -2.73 9.13
N LEU A 131 4.59 -1.99 8.10
CA LEU A 131 5.24 -0.76 7.66
C LEU A 131 4.49 0.50 8.09
N LYS A 132 3.26 0.41 8.64
CA LYS A 132 2.45 1.58 8.99
C LYS A 132 3.13 2.53 9.98
N SER A 133 3.99 2.02 10.86
CA SER A 133 4.76 2.82 11.82
C SER A 133 5.84 3.67 11.15
N GLU A 134 6.26 3.29 9.95
CA GLU A 134 7.29 3.99 9.17
C GLU A 134 6.73 5.19 8.39
N HIS A 135 5.41 5.39 8.42
CA HIS A 135 4.76 6.50 7.77
C HIS A 135 5.12 7.83 8.44
N GLY A 136 5.67 8.76 7.66
CA GLY A 136 5.95 10.11 8.13
C GLY A 136 7.25 10.69 7.57
N ILE A 137 7.80 11.68 8.27
CA ILE A 137 9.04 12.36 7.88
C ILE A 137 10.19 11.81 8.72
N HIS A 138 11.11 11.15 8.04
CA HIS A 138 12.37 10.70 8.60
C HIS A 138 13.36 11.86 8.59
N ARG A 139 14.10 12.06 9.70
CA ARG A 139 15.10 13.13 9.84
C ARG A 139 16.47 12.57 10.20
N SER A 140 17.53 13.07 9.55
CA SER A 140 18.91 12.73 9.93
C SER A 140 19.41 13.66 11.04
N GLU A 141 20.29 13.16 11.90
CA GLU A 141 20.92 13.95 12.98
C GLU A 141 22.13 14.79 12.49
N GLY A 142 22.42 14.77 11.19
CA GLY A 142 23.56 15.45 10.58
C GLY A 142 23.39 16.96 10.40
N ARG A 143 24.48 17.63 10.02
CA ARG A 143 24.47 19.00 9.49
C ARG A 143 24.97 18.98 8.04
N PRO A 144 24.12 19.28 7.05
CA PRO A 144 22.74 19.74 7.18
C PRO A 144 21.76 18.62 7.57
N VAL A 145 20.63 19.01 8.18
CA VAL A 145 19.54 18.09 8.52
C VAL A 145 18.86 17.66 7.24
N LEU A 146 18.91 16.37 6.94
CA LEU A 146 18.24 15.77 5.78
C LEU A 146 16.83 15.35 6.20
N LYS A 147 15.86 15.49 5.27
CA LYS A 147 14.47 15.12 5.50
C LYS A 147 13.98 14.25 4.34
N VAL A 148 13.37 13.12 4.66
CA VAL A 148 12.76 12.21 3.68
C VAL A 148 11.33 11.93 4.10
N ALA A 149 10.39 12.13 3.18
CA ALA A 149 9.01 11.75 3.39
C ALA A 149 8.81 10.30 2.94
N VAL A 150 8.22 9.49 3.81
CA VAL A 150 7.85 8.11 3.56
C VAL A 150 6.33 7.98 3.72
N ASP A 151 5.63 7.82 2.60
CA ASP A 151 4.20 7.57 2.60
C ASP A 151 3.94 6.06 2.44
N ILE A 152 3.19 5.48 3.38
CA ILE A 152 2.81 4.06 3.35
C ILE A 152 1.31 4.01 3.05
N LEU A 153 0.96 3.42 1.91
CA LEU A 153 -0.41 3.32 1.43
C LEU A 153 -0.83 1.86 1.41
N ALA A 154 -2.03 1.57 1.92
CA ALA A 154 -2.61 0.25 1.79
C ALA A 154 -3.13 0.05 0.36
N VAL A 155 -2.86 -1.11 -0.24
CA VAL A 155 -3.47 -1.46 -1.53
C VAL A 155 -4.98 -1.61 -1.35
N ALA A 156 -5.74 -0.95 -2.23
CA ALA A 156 -7.20 -1.03 -2.22
C ALA A 156 -7.68 -2.38 -2.76
N VAL A 157 -8.60 -3.01 -2.05
CA VAL A 157 -9.22 -4.28 -2.43
C VAL A 157 -10.60 -4.03 -3.07
N PRO A 158 -11.16 -4.96 -3.86
CA PRO A 158 -12.44 -4.78 -4.54
C PRO A 158 -13.62 -4.38 -3.62
N TYR A 159 -13.53 -4.71 -2.32
CA TYR A 159 -14.55 -4.42 -1.32
C TYR A 159 -14.50 -3.00 -0.74
N ASP A 160 -13.49 -2.18 -1.03
CA ASP A 160 -13.35 -0.83 -0.47
C ASP A 160 -14.33 0.22 -1.06
N ASP A 161 -15.22 -0.21 -1.96
CA ASP A 161 -16.20 0.64 -2.66
C ASP A 161 -15.55 1.89 -3.30
N ILE A 162 -14.32 1.73 -3.80
CA ILE A 162 -13.61 2.71 -4.62
C ILE A 162 -13.87 2.33 -6.07
N ARG A 163 -14.97 2.84 -6.61
CA ARG A 163 -15.24 2.74 -8.04
C ARG A 163 -14.42 3.80 -8.76
N LEU A 164 -13.64 3.33 -9.72
CA LEU A 164 -12.91 4.16 -10.65
C LEU A 164 -13.63 4.01 -11.98
N ASP A 165 -14.47 4.97 -12.32
CA ASP A 165 -15.12 5.01 -13.63
C ASP A 165 -14.14 5.56 -14.66
N ASP A 166 -14.03 4.89 -15.81
CA ASP A 166 -13.07 5.26 -16.85
C ASP A 166 -13.36 6.66 -17.44
N GLY A 167 -14.61 7.16 -17.32
CA GLY A 167 -14.98 8.52 -17.71
C GLY A 167 -14.47 9.62 -16.76
N GLU A 168 -14.03 9.26 -15.55
CA GLU A 168 -13.52 10.19 -14.53
C GLU A 168 -11.98 10.19 -14.47
N ILE A 169 -11.33 9.42 -15.35
CA ILE A 169 -9.88 9.28 -15.41
C ILE A 169 -9.34 9.90 -16.69
N GLU A 170 -8.48 10.89 -16.53
CA GLU A 170 -7.63 11.36 -17.62
C GLU A 170 -6.34 10.53 -17.65
N ALA A 171 -6.11 9.83 -18.76
CA ALA A 171 -4.89 9.06 -18.98
C ALA A 171 -3.96 9.82 -19.92
N ARG A 172 -2.76 10.14 -19.44
CA ARG A 172 -1.69 10.73 -20.24
C ARG A 172 -0.54 9.76 -20.37
N GLU A 173 -0.11 9.51 -21.59
CA GLU A 173 1.08 8.73 -21.89
C GLU A 173 2.23 9.71 -22.13
N SER A 174 3.38 9.44 -21.52
CA SER A 174 4.57 10.27 -21.64
C SER A 174 5.77 9.38 -21.94
N GLN A 175 6.70 9.91 -22.73
CA GLN A 175 8.01 9.31 -22.91
C GLN A 175 8.97 10.10 -22.04
N GLU A 176 9.49 9.43 -21.01
CA GLU A 176 10.52 9.98 -20.14
C GLU A 176 11.88 9.54 -20.69
N TRP A 177 12.63 10.52 -21.17
CA TRP A 177 14.04 10.36 -21.47
C TRP A 177 14.84 10.57 -20.19
N THR A 178 15.48 9.51 -19.69
CA THR A 178 16.34 9.61 -18.51
C THR A 178 17.80 9.49 -18.95
N ASP A 179 18.55 10.58 -18.77
CA ASP A 179 19.99 10.63 -18.97
C ASP A 179 20.70 10.76 -17.61
N CYS A 180 21.14 9.63 -17.08
CA CYS A 180 21.87 9.56 -15.81
C CYS A 180 23.41 9.58 -16.01
N GLY A 181 23.90 10.13 -17.12
CA GLY A 181 25.35 10.24 -17.38
C GLY A 181 26.03 8.92 -17.80
N GLY A 182 25.25 7.93 -18.25
CA GLY A 182 25.75 6.72 -18.89
C GLY A 182 25.92 6.89 -20.42
N PRO A 183 26.60 5.97 -21.12
CA PRO A 183 26.87 6.10 -22.56
C PRO A 183 25.62 6.01 -23.46
N LEU A 184 24.49 5.55 -22.92
CA LEU A 184 23.19 5.51 -23.60
C LEU A 184 22.11 5.93 -22.58
N GLY A 185 21.42 7.04 -22.85
CA GLY A 185 20.16 7.33 -22.17
C GLY A 185 19.12 6.26 -22.49
N TYR A 186 18.19 6.00 -21.57
CA TYR A 186 17.11 5.05 -21.80
C TYR A 186 15.75 5.78 -21.85
N GLU A 187 14.96 5.43 -22.86
CA GLU A 187 13.60 5.91 -23.02
C GLU A 187 12.65 5.01 -22.22
N ARG A 188 11.84 5.60 -21.33
CA ARG A 188 10.78 4.89 -20.61
C ARG A 188 9.43 5.45 -21.01
N ARG A 189 8.49 4.55 -21.32
CA ARG A 189 7.08 4.92 -21.45
C ARG A 189 6.47 4.97 -20.06
N SER A 190 5.99 6.14 -19.67
CA SER A 190 5.25 6.34 -18.43
C SER A 190 3.77 6.59 -18.72
N VAL A 191 2.91 6.06 -17.85
CA VAL A 191 1.47 6.33 -17.87
C VAL A 191 1.14 7.11 -16.60
N ILE A 192 0.53 8.27 -16.78
CA ILE A 192 0.04 9.13 -15.71
C ILE A 192 -1.49 9.08 -15.77
N LEU A 193 -2.11 8.73 -14.64
CA LEU A 193 -3.55 8.73 -14.48
C LEU A 193 -3.94 9.83 -13.51
N THR A 194 -4.88 10.67 -13.90
CA THR A 194 -5.45 11.73 -13.07
C THR A 194 -6.92 11.43 -12.84
N HIS A 195 -7.33 11.33 -11.58
CA HIS A 195 -8.75 11.27 -11.23
C HIS A 195 -9.31 12.69 -11.20
N ILE A 196 -10.17 13.02 -12.17
CA ILE A 196 -10.66 14.39 -12.44
C ILE A 196 -11.40 14.97 -11.21
N PRO A 197 -12.34 14.25 -10.56
CA PRO A 197 -13.09 14.81 -9.43
C PRO A 197 -12.21 15.16 -8.22
N THR A 198 -11.12 14.42 -8.00
CA THR A 198 -10.26 14.61 -6.83
C THR A 198 -8.96 15.34 -7.14
N GLY A 199 -8.55 15.44 -8.40
CA GLY A 199 -7.24 15.96 -8.82
C GLY A 199 -6.06 15.09 -8.38
N ILE A 200 -6.29 13.84 -7.98
CA ILE A 200 -5.20 12.95 -7.53
C ILE A 200 -4.57 12.32 -8.78
N THR A 201 -3.25 12.42 -8.87
CA THR A 201 -2.48 11.82 -9.95
C THR A 201 -1.75 10.57 -9.46
N ALA A 202 -1.45 9.64 -10.35
CA ALA A 202 -0.63 8.46 -10.11
C ALA A 202 0.15 8.13 -11.38
N SER A 203 1.44 7.79 -11.25
CA SER A 203 2.29 7.45 -12.40
C SER A 203 2.99 6.10 -12.24
N CYS A 204 3.21 5.42 -13.36
CA CYS A 204 3.96 4.17 -13.42
C CYS A 204 4.81 4.13 -14.71
N SER A 205 6.10 3.81 -14.56
CA SER A 205 7.11 3.84 -15.64
C SER A 205 7.99 2.57 -15.68
N LYS A 206 7.54 1.49 -15.02
CA LYS A 206 8.35 0.29 -14.82
C LYS A 206 8.55 -0.54 -16.09
N GLN A 207 7.50 -0.74 -16.87
CA GLN A 207 7.46 -1.77 -17.91
C GLN A 207 7.46 -1.15 -19.31
N GLU A 208 7.91 -1.93 -20.28
CA GLU A 208 7.85 -1.56 -21.71
C GLU A 208 6.40 -1.47 -22.23
N SER A 209 5.51 -2.27 -21.63
CA SER A 209 4.09 -2.33 -21.97
C SER A 209 3.27 -1.26 -21.26
N THR A 210 2.67 -0.38 -22.07
CA THR A 210 1.74 0.67 -21.62
C THR A 210 0.54 0.10 -20.85
N HIS A 211 0.04 -1.08 -21.22
CA HIS A 211 -1.11 -1.70 -20.55
C HIS A 211 -0.80 -2.10 -19.12
N LEU A 212 0.40 -2.66 -18.89
CA LEU A 212 0.82 -3.06 -17.55
C LEU A 212 1.12 -1.82 -16.68
N ASN A 213 1.74 -0.78 -17.26
CA ASN A 213 1.91 0.50 -16.59
C ASN A 213 0.58 1.14 -16.20
N ARG A 214 -0.43 1.08 -17.07
CA ARG A 214 -1.80 1.57 -16.78
C ARG A 214 -2.43 0.80 -15.62
N SER A 215 -2.24 -0.52 -15.55
CA SER A 215 -2.71 -1.35 -14.43
C SER A 215 -2.05 -0.94 -13.11
N GLY A 216 -0.72 -0.82 -13.08
CA GLY A 216 0.01 -0.37 -11.89
C GLY A 216 -0.37 1.05 -11.44
N ALA A 217 -0.53 1.98 -12.39
CA ALA A 217 -0.98 3.33 -12.09
C ALA A 217 -2.41 3.36 -11.52
N ARG A 218 -3.32 2.48 -12.00
CA ARG A 218 -4.66 2.32 -11.42
C ARG A 218 -4.60 1.80 -9.99
N THR A 219 -3.76 0.81 -9.70
CA THR A 219 -3.56 0.29 -8.34
C THR A 219 -3.09 1.39 -7.39
N LEU A 220 -2.09 2.18 -7.82
CA LEU A 220 -1.58 3.31 -7.06
C LEU A 220 -2.64 4.40 -6.85
N LEU A 221 -3.42 4.72 -7.89
CA LEU A 221 -4.49 5.72 -7.81
C LEU A 221 -5.58 5.30 -6.81
N ARG A 222 -5.99 4.03 -6.82
CA ARG A 222 -6.96 3.49 -5.85
C ARG A 222 -6.43 3.56 -4.42
N ALA A 223 -5.16 3.22 -4.19
CA ALA A 223 -4.55 3.32 -2.87
C ALA A 223 -4.53 4.76 -2.33
N ARG A 224 -4.23 5.75 -3.20
CA ARG A 224 -4.29 7.18 -2.82
C ARG A 224 -5.72 7.66 -2.54
N LEU A 225 -6.70 7.21 -3.32
CA LEU A 225 -8.11 7.52 -3.08
C LEU A 225 -8.63 6.92 -1.78
N LEU A 226 -8.21 5.69 -1.45
CA LEU A 226 -8.53 5.03 -0.19
C LEU A 226 -8.03 5.87 0.99
N GLN A 227 -6.77 6.29 0.92
CA GLN A 227 -6.15 7.11 1.96
C GLN A 227 -6.90 8.44 2.13
N ARG A 228 -7.23 9.13 1.03
CA ARG A 228 -7.98 10.40 1.10
C ARG A 228 -9.37 10.24 1.70
N ARG A 229 -10.12 9.21 1.29
CA ARG A 229 -11.46 8.95 1.83
C ARG A 229 -11.42 8.70 3.34
N ARG A 230 -10.40 8.00 3.82
CA ARG A 230 -10.20 7.74 5.26
C ARG A 230 -9.78 8.99 6.03
N GLY A 231 -8.87 9.80 5.48
CA GLY A 231 -8.49 11.09 6.09
C GLY A 231 -9.71 12.01 6.24
N ALA A 232 -10.50 12.17 5.18
CA ALA A 232 -11.71 13.01 5.22
C ALA A 232 -12.78 12.49 6.19
N ALA A 233 -12.87 11.16 6.41
CA ALA A 233 -13.79 10.58 7.38
C ALA A 233 -13.32 10.77 8.83
N ALA A 234 -12.00 10.81 9.07
CA ALA A 234 -11.43 11.15 10.37
C ALA A 234 -11.67 12.63 10.71
N ASP A 235 -11.44 13.53 9.76
CA ASP A 235 -11.61 14.98 9.95
C ASP A 235 -13.08 15.42 10.15
N GLN A 236 -14.06 14.59 9.78
CA GLN A 236 -15.50 14.86 9.97
C GLN A 236 -16.05 14.30 11.30
N ALA A 237 -15.26 13.54 12.04
CA ALA A 237 -15.65 12.91 13.31
C ALA A 237 -15.18 13.70 14.54
N ASP A 238 -14.36 14.74 14.34
CA ASP A 238 -13.93 15.74 15.35
C ASP A 238 -14.73 17.05 15.19
#